data_AF-A0A522LUT1-F1
#
_entry.id   AF-A0A522LUT1-F1
#
_cell.length_a   1.000
_cell.length_b   1.000
_cell.length_c   1.000
_cell.angle_alpha   90.00
_cell.angle_beta   90.00
_cell.angle_gamma   90.00
#
_symmetry.space_group_name_H-M   'P 1'
#
loop_
_entity.id
_entity.type
_entity.pdbx_description
1 polymer ?
#
loop_
_entity_poly.entity_id
_entity_poly.type
_entity_poly.pdbx_seq_one_letter_code
_entity_poly.pdbx_strand_id
1 'polypeptide(L)' 'SSKYHAHDEKGEYKLGDTVEITESRPISKTKNWVATRLVQKAVAV' A
#
# COMPACT_ATOMS: atom_id res chain seq x y z
N SER A 1 -9.84 13.15 -6.10
CA SER A 1 -8.84 12.36 -5.35
C SER A 1 -9.01 10.89 -5.65
N SER A 2 -8.10 10.30 -6.41
CA SER A 2 -8.11 8.85 -6.68
C SER A 2 -7.53 8.14 -5.47
N LYS A 3 -8.38 7.50 -4.67
CA LYS A 3 -7.96 6.66 -3.55
C LYS A 3 -7.89 5.22 -4.04
N TYR A 4 -6.75 4.57 -3.88
CA TYR A 4 -6.55 3.18 -4.29
C TYR A 4 -6.53 2.29 -3.05
N HIS A 5 -7.15 1.12 -3.15
CA HIS A 5 -7.09 0.12 -2.10
C HIS A 5 -5.96 -0.86 -2.40
N ALA A 6 -4.84 -0.68 -1.70
CA ALA A 6 -3.76 -1.65 -1.72
C ALA A 6 -4.04 -2.81 -0.76
N HIS A 7 -3.61 -4.00 -1.17
CA HIS A 7 -3.51 -5.16 -0.32
C HIS A 7 -2.10 -5.23 0.27
N ASP A 8 -2.04 -5.44 1.57
CA ASP A 8 -0.82 -5.72 2.32
C ASP A 8 -1.14 -6.91 3.22
N GLU A 9 -0.37 -7.98 3.11
CA GLU A 9 -0.63 -9.24 3.83
C GLU A 9 -0.01 -9.21 5.23
N LYS A 10 1.08 -8.46 5.43
CA LYS A 10 1.86 -8.49 6.68
C LYS A 10 1.54 -7.36 7.65
N GLY A 11 0.76 -6.36 7.24
CA GLY A 11 0.46 -5.20 8.08
C GLY A 11 1.71 -4.37 8.41
N GLU A 12 2.74 -4.40 7.56
CA GLU A 12 4.04 -3.78 7.84
C GLU A 12 4.01 -2.25 7.69
N TYR A 13 2.99 -1.71 7.01
CA TYR A 13 2.88 -0.30 6.70
C TYR A 13 1.94 0.42 7.66
N LYS A 14 2.39 1.57 8.19
CA LYS A 14 1.59 2.43 9.07
C LYS A 14 1.15 3.69 8.35
N LEU A 15 0.17 4.36 8.95
CA LEU A 15 -0.27 5.68 8.54
C LEU A 15 0.91 6.67 8.59
N GLY A 16 1.25 7.24 7.44
CA GLY A 16 2.37 8.18 7.27
C GLY A 16 3.56 7.60 6.50
N ASP A 17 3.63 6.29 6.32
CA ASP A 17 4.65 5.67 5.47
C ASP A 17 4.34 5.90 3.99
N THR A 18 5.36 6.22 3.21
CA THR A 18 5.26 6.24 1.74
C THR A 18 5.62 4.86 1.22
N VAL A 19 4.66 4.25 0.52
CA VAL A 19 4.78 2.89 0.00
C VAL A 19 4.57 2.86 -1.50
N GLU A 20 5.32 2.00 -2.17
CA GLU A 20 5.14 1.70 -3.58
C GLU A 20 4.11 0.59 -3.74
N ILE A 21 3.10 0.86 -4.56
CA ILE A 21 2.05 -0.09 -4.90
C ILE A 21 2.21 -0.48 -6.37
N THR A 22 2.03 -1.76 -6.66
CA THR A 22 2.05 -2.32 -8.03
C THR A 22 0.67 -2.88 -8.35
N GLU A 23 0.29 -2.79 -9.61
CA GLU A 23 -0.92 -3.44 -10.12
C GLU A 23 -0.74 -4.96 -10.06
N SER A 24 -1.76 -5.66 -9.58
CA SER A 24 -1.78 -7.12 -9.50
C SER A 24 -3.11 -7.65 -10.01
N ARG A 25 -3.22 -8.98 -10.11
CA ARG A 25 -4.53 -9.63 -10.27
C ARG A 25 -5.53 -9.07 -9.23
N PRO A 26 -6.82 -8.92 -9.58
CA PRO A 26 -7.82 -8.44 -8.63
C PRO A 26 -7.88 -9.40 -7.43
N ILE A 27 -7.58 -8.87 -6.24
CA ILE A 27 -7.62 -9.60 -4.96
C ILE A 27 -9.04 -9.52 -4.38
N SER A 28 -9.77 -8.45 -4.67
CA SER A 28 -11.15 -8.24 -4.26
C SER A 28 -11.88 -7.34 -5.26
N LYS A 29 -13.16 -7.04 -5.00
CA LYS A 29 -14.00 -6.16 -5.82
C LYS A 29 -13.40 -4.76 -6.04
N THR A 30 -12.55 -4.30 -5.13
CA THR A 30 -11.91 -2.96 -5.19
C THR A 30 -10.39 -2.99 -4.96
N LYS A 31 -9.79 -4.15 -4.67
CA LYS A 31 -8.35 -4.28 -4.37
C LYS A 31 -7.63 -4.89 -5.56
N ASN A 32 -7.02 -4.03 -6.37
CA ASN A 32 -6.24 -4.41 -7.56
C ASN A 32 -4.76 -4.05 -7.43
N TRP A 33 -4.35 -3.58 -6.25
CA TRP A 33 -3.02 -3.07 -5.98
C TRP A 33 -2.42 -3.85 -4.82
N VAL A 34 -1.12 -4.14 -4.89
CA VAL A 34 -0.37 -4.77 -3.79
C VAL A 34 0.75 -3.83 -3.38
N ALA A 35 0.91 -3.66 -2.06
CA ALA A 35 2.02 -2.90 -1.51
C ALA A 35 3.28 -3.77 -1.47
N THR A 36 4.26 -3.46 -2.33
CA THR A 36 5.46 -4.29 -2.53
C THR A 36 6.68 -3.73 -1.83
N ARG A 37 6.77 -2.41 -1.66
CA ARG A 37 7.97 -1.79 -1.09
C ARG A 37 7.64 -0.58 -0.22
N LEU A 38 8.26 -0.50 0.96
CA LEU A 38 8.33 0.72 1.74
C LEU A 38 9.39 1.65 1.12
N VAL A 39 8.96 2.80 0.60
CA VAL A 39 9.85 3.82 0.02
C VAL A 39 10.40 4.72 1.12
N GLN A 40 9.53 5.15 2.03
CA GLN A 40 9.89 6.09 3.09
C GLN A 40 9.16 5.73 4.36
N LYS A 41 9.93 5.48 5.43
CA LYS A 41 9.36 5.32 6.77
C LYS A 41 8.95 6.69 7.29
N ALA A 42 7.79 6.77 7.93
CA ALA A 42 7.33 7.97 8.61
C ALA A 42 8.39 8.38 9.63
N VAL A 43 9.10 9.47 9.34
CA VAL A 43 10.01 10.09 10.29
C VAL A 43 9.13 10.69 11.36
N ALA A 44 9.11 10.07 12.53
CA ALA A 44 8.56 10.69 13.72
C ALA A 44 9.41 11.93 14.02
N VAL A 45 8.82 13.11 13.82
CA VAL A 45 9.34 14.39 14.31
C VAL A 45 8.72 14.66 15.68
#